data_AF-A0A922HQS3-F1
#
_entry.id   AF-A0A922HQS3-F1
#
_cell.length_a   1.000
_cell.length_b   1.000
_cell.length_c   1.000
_cell.angle_alpha   90.00
_cell.angle_beta   90.00
_cell.angle_gamma   90.00
#
_symmetry.space_group_name_H-M   'P 1'
#
loop_
_entity.id
_entity.type
_entity.pdbx_description
1 polymer ?
#
loop_
_entity_poly.entity_id
_entity_poly.type
_entity_poly.pdbx_seq_one_letter_code
_entity_poly.pdbx_strand_id
1 'polypeptide(L)'
;MDREDRQFEMVLDSLLQRSQDLMKALSLFMNRIDNEQLEYNHYADAFASFQGYIKNILKVVRLQSQNLAIRTVFPLKLAPNDDEMLINATEGRLRSLNHDTAPIYLRTKLEPELENRLNLFSTKGNSINNDQAQKQIQTANKISQNMVDLIRSHKEEWENDSRNPMPQTYLQTDTYQLSAAIFNGKGLRSGADMISLGQQKTGVASPTTTTTGQRNAPGKAQPSIKTQIKAATSIHPYR
;
A
#
# COMPACT_ATOMS: atom_id res chain seq x y z
N MET A 1 -36.01 19.08 -24.73
CA MET A 1 -34.70 18.83 -24.12
C MET A 1 -34.73 17.41 -23.63
N ASP A 2 -34.15 16.53 -24.43
CA ASP A 2 -34.31 15.11 -24.22
C ASP A 2 -33.44 14.63 -23.06
N ARG A 3 -33.77 13.44 -22.53
CA ARG A 3 -33.06 12.86 -21.38
C ARG A 3 -31.56 12.73 -21.65
N GLU A 4 -31.20 12.45 -22.89
CA GLU A 4 -29.81 12.32 -23.36
C GLU A 4 -29.07 13.67 -23.40
N ASP A 5 -29.74 14.76 -23.80
CA ASP A 5 -29.13 16.10 -23.79
C ASP A 5 -28.79 16.55 -22.38
N ARG A 6 -29.70 16.36 -21.43
CA ARG A 6 -29.44 16.66 -20.00
C ARG A 6 -28.28 15.82 -19.44
N GLN A 7 -28.20 14.55 -19.82
CA GLN A 7 -27.09 13.69 -19.42
C GLN A 7 -25.77 14.17 -20.03
N PHE A 8 -25.78 14.64 -21.27
CA PHE A 8 -24.61 15.21 -21.94
C PHE A 8 -24.15 16.53 -21.29
N GLU A 9 -25.07 17.43 -20.96
CA GLU A 9 -24.76 18.67 -20.21
C GLU A 9 -24.12 18.39 -18.86
N MET A 10 -24.68 17.46 -18.07
CA MET A 10 -24.06 17.05 -16.79
C MET A 10 -22.65 16.46 -16.96
N VAL A 11 -22.35 15.83 -18.09
CA VAL A 11 -21.01 15.33 -18.41
C VAL A 11 -20.07 16.47 -18.80
N LEU A 12 -20.54 17.46 -19.56
CA LEU A 12 -19.78 18.66 -19.90
C LEU A 12 -19.45 19.50 -18.66
N ASP A 13 -20.42 19.76 -17.77
CA ASP A 13 -20.19 20.51 -16.53
C ASP A 13 -19.16 19.80 -15.62
N SER A 14 -19.29 18.47 -15.48
CA SER A 14 -18.32 17.64 -14.74
C SER A 14 -16.92 17.68 -15.35
N LEU A 15 -16.81 17.73 -16.68
CA LEU A 15 -15.54 17.83 -17.40
C LEU A 15 -14.93 19.23 -17.26
N LEU A 16 -15.77 20.28 -17.37
CA LEU A 16 -15.38 21.68 -17.23
C LEU A 16 -14.85 21.96 -15.82
N GLN A 17 -15.56 21.55 -14.78
CA GLN A 17 -15.12 21.69 -13.39
C GLN A 17 -13.75 21.03 -13.16
N ARG A 18 -13.57 19.78 -13.61
CA ARG A 18 -12.29 19.05 -13.47
C ARG A 18 -11.15 19.70 -14.24
N SER A 19 -11.45 20.32 -15.39
CA SER A 19 -10.49 21.10 -16.17
C SER A 19 -10.09 22.38 -15.42
N GLN A 20 -11.05 23.09 -14.84
CA GLN A 20 -10.79 24.27 -14.00
C GLN A 20 -9.96 23.92 -12.76
N ASP A 21 -10.22 22.79 -12.10
CA ASP A 21 -9.42 22.34 -10.95
C ASP A 21 -7.96 22.09 -11.35
N LEU A 22 -7.72 21.47 -12.51
CA LEU A 22 -6.37 21.28 -13.07
C LEU A 22 -5.71 22.61 -13.45
N MET A 23 -6.45 23.54 -14.09
CA MET A 23 -5.92 24.86 -14.44
C MET A 23 -5.53 25.66 -13.19
N LYS A 24 -6.36 25.65 -12.13
CA LYS A 24 -6.05 26.29 -10.84
C LYS A 24 -4.81 25.67 -10.19
N ALA A 25 -4.71 24.34 -10.18
CA ALA A 25 -3.54 23.65 -9.63
C ALA A 25 -2.25 23.99 -10.41
N LEU A 26 -2.31 24.06 -11.74
CA LEU A 26 -1.18 24.48 -12.58
C LEU A 26 -0.80 25.95 -12.34
N SER A 27 -1.76 26.87 -12.29
CA SER A 27 -1.51 28.29 -12.05
C SER A 27 -0.89 28.54 -10.67
N LEU A 28 -1.38 27.87 -9.63
CA LEU A 28 -0.79 27.92 -8.28
C LEU A 28 0.64 27.38 -8.26
N PHE A 29 0.92 26.31 -9.00
CA PHE A 29 2.26 25.72 -9.08
C PHE A 29 3.26 26.57 -9.87
N MET A 30 2.84 27.15 -11.00
CA MET A 30 3.69 28.10 -11.74
C MET A 30 4.01 29.31 -10.88
N ASN A 31 2.99 29.89 -10.23
CA ASN A 31 3.21 31.02 -9.31
C ASN A 31 4.16 30.67 -8.16
N ARG A 32 4.14 29.44 -7.63
CA ARG A 32 5.12 28.98 -6.64
C ARG A 32 6.52 28.86 -7.23
N ILE A 33 6.68 28.28 -8.42
CA ILE A 33 7.99 28.19 -9.11
C ILE A 33 8.60 29.57 -9.35
N ASP A 34 7.78 30.55 -9.72
CA ASP A 34 8.25 31.91 -10.03
C ASP A 34 8.67 32.69 -8.77
N ASN A 35 8.11 32.39 -7.60
CA ASN A 35 8.35 33.14 -6.34
C ASN A 35 9.23 32.40 -5.31
N GLU A 36 9.32 31.07 -5.36
CA GLU A 36 9.95 30.24 -4.33
C GLU A 36 10.93 29.22 -4.97
N GLN A 37 12.09 29.00 -4.34
CA GLN A 37 12.94 27.85 -4.68
C GLN A 37 12.36 26.58 -4.04
N LEU A 38 11.60 25.82 -4.81
CA LEU A 38 10.97 24.58 -4.35
C LEU A 38 12.00 23.45 -4.18
N GLU A 39 11.88 22.68 -3.10
CA GLU A 39 12.54 21.38 -3.01
C GLU A 39 11.88 20.33 -3.91
N TYR A 40 12.63 19.31 -4.33
CA TYR A 40 12.16 18.20 -5.17
C TYR A 40 10.86 17.55 -4.68
N ASN A 41 10.66 17.41 -3.36
CA ASN A 41 9.45 16.82 -2.79
C ASN A 41 8.19 17.61 -3.18
N HIS A 42 8.25 18.94 -3.15
CA HIS A 42 7.14 19.82 -3.54
C HIS A 42 6.82 19.71 -5.04
N TYR A 43 7.84 19.52 -5.89
CA TYR A 43 7.64 19.19 -7.30
C TYR A 43 6.95 17.83 -7.45
N ALA A 44 7.43 16.79 -6.75
CA ALA A 44 6.87 15.44 -6.82
C ALA A 44 5.39 15.40 -6.40
N ASP A 45 5.02 16.08 -5.32
CA ASP A 45 3.64 16.17 -4.82
C ASP A 45 2.71 16.93 -5.80
N ALA A 46 3.22 18.01 -6.42
CA ALA A 46 2.48 18.72 -7.47
C ALA A 46 2.26 17.83 -8.70
N PHE A 47 3.29 17.12 -9.18
CA PHE A 47 3.17 16.19 -10.30
C PHE A 47 2.24 15.00 -9.99
N ALA A 48 2.27 14.46 -8.78
CA ALA A 48 1.33 13.43 -8.32
C ALA A 48 -0.12 13.96 -8.36
N SER A 49 -0.33 15.20 -7.92
CA SER A 49 -1.62 15.89 -7.98
C SER A 49 -2.12 16.08 -9.41
N PHE A 50 -1.28 16.59 -10.33
CA PHE A 50 -1.61 16.71 -11.75
C PHE A 50 -1.96 15.36 -12.39
N GLN A 51 -1.20 14.31 -12.06
CA GLN A 51 -1.50 12.97 -12.53
C GLN A 51 -2.88 12.49 -12.02
N GLY A 52 -3.25 12.83 -10.79
CA GLY A 52 -4.59 12.60 -10.22
C GLY A 52 -5.70 13.31 -11.01
N TYR A 53 -5.56 14.61 -11.25
CA TYR A 53 -6.52 15.39 -12.04
C TYR A 53 -6.68 14.84 -13.47
N ILE A 54 -5.57 14.56 -14.17
CA ILE A 54 -5.58 14.01 -15.53
C ILE A 54 -6.23 12.61 -15.56
N LYS A 55 -5.91 11.73 -14.59
CA LYS A 55 -6.56 10.41 -14.45
C LYS A 55 -8.08 10.54 -14.22
N ASN A 56 -8.51 11.52 -13.44
CA ASN A 56 -9.93 11.80 -13.18
C ASN A 56 -10.67 12.28 -14.44
N ILE A 57 -10.08 13.20 -15.20
CA ILE A 57 -10.61 13.64 -16.51
C ILE A 57 -10.72 12.44 -17.46
N LEU A 58 -9.63 11.68 -17.60
CA LEU A 58 -9.56 10.51 -18.48
C LEU A 58 -10.59 9.43 -18.11
N LYS A 59 -10.90 9.25 -16.82
CA LYS A 59 -11.94 8.33 -16.35
C LYS A 59 -13.33 8.75 -16.82
N VAL A 60 -13.68 10.04 -16.75
CA VAL A 60 -14.96 10.57 -17.25
C VAL A 60 -15.04 10.42 -18.77
N VAL A 61 -14.01 10.84 -19.50
CA VAL A 61 -13.95 10.76 -20.97
C VAL A 61 -14.07 9.31 -21.46
N ARG A 62 -13.40 8.35 -20.81
CA ARG A 62 -13.53 6.92 -21.16
C ARG A 62 -14.94 6.38 -20.91
N LEU A 63 -15.51 6.67 -19.75
CA LEU A 63 -16.85 6.21 -19.36
C LEU A 63 -17.95 6.77 -20.29
N GLN A 64 -17.78 7.99 -20.79
CA GLN A 64 -18.74 8.70 -21.64
C GLN A 64 -18.33 8.75 -23.11
N SER A 65 -17.34 7.93 -23.51
CA SER A 65 -16.69 8.00 -24.83
C SER A 65 -17.68 7.89 -25.99
N GLN A 66 -18.68 7.01 -25.89
CA GLN A 66 -19.74 6.87 -26.91
C GLN A 66 -20.61 8.13 -27.02
N ASN A 67 -21.04 8.71 -25.89
CA ASN A 67 -21.87 9.92 -25.85
C ASN A 67 -21.11 11.15 -26.39
N LEU A 68 -19.80 11.22 -26.15
CA LEU A 68 -18.94 12.28 -26.68
C LEU A 68 -18.64 12.09 -28.18
N ALA A 69 -18.42 10.86 -28.66
CA ALA A 69 -18.00 10.59 -30.04
C ALA A 69 -19.10 10.81 -31.09
N ILE A 70 -20.38 10.75 -30.70
CA ILE A 70 -21.52 10.93 -31.61
C ILE A 70 -21.79 12.42 -31.91
N ARG A 71 -21.32 13.34 -31.05
CA ARG A 71 -21.62 14.78 -31.14
C ARG A 71 -20.40 15.57 -31.66
N THR A 72 -20.63 16.47 -32.60
CA THR A 72 -19.61 17.36 -33.18
C THR A 72 -19.83 18.80 -32.73
N VAL A 73 -18.75 19.52 -32.41
CA VAL A 73 -18.79 20.94 -32.06
C VAL A 73 -18.57 21.79 -33.32
N PHE A 74 -19.43 22.80 -33.54
CA PHE A 74 -19.31 23.73 -34.66
C PHE A 74 -19.61 25.18 -34.20
N PRO A 75 -18.86 26.21 -34.64
CA PRO A 75 -19.17 27.60 -34.34
C PRO A 75 -20.48 28.04 -34.99
N LEU A 76 -21.53 28.30 -34.20
CA LEU A 76 -22.81 28.80 -34.71
C LEU A 76 -22.72 30.19 -35.33
N LYS A 77 -21.81 31.03 -34.81
CA LYS A 77 -21.53 32.38 -35.29
C LYS A 77 -20.06 32.70 -35.02
N LEU A 78 -19.41 33.34 -35.98
CA LEU A 78 -18.12 33.98 -35.78
C LEU A 78 -18.34 35.49 -35.63
N ALA A 79 -17.70 36.09 -34.64
CA ALA A 79 -17.81 37.51 -34.31
C ALA A 79 -16.40 38.12 -34.29
N PRO A 80 -16.15 39.23 -35.02
CA PRO A 80 -14.86 39.92 -34.97
C PRO A 80 -14.71 40.80 -33.72
N ASN A 81 -15.84 41.25 -33.15
CA ASN A 81 -15.88 42.12 -31.97
C ASN A 81 -15.64 41.32 -30.68
N ASP A 82 -15.02 41.96 -29.69
CA ASP A 82 -14.85 41.42 -28.34
C ASP A 82 -16.21 41.09 -27.69
N ASP A 83 -16.28 39.93 -27.02
CA ASP A 83 -17.45 39.42 -26.30
C ASP A 83 -17.10 39.35 -24.80
N GLU A 84 -17.70 40.22 -23.99
CA GLU A 84 -17.44 40.29 -22.55
C GLU A 84 -17.82 39.01 -21.80
N MET A 85 -18.84 38.27 -22.26
CA MET A 85 -19.22 37.00 -21.64
C MET A 85 -18.17 35.94 -21.93
N LEU A 86 -17.63 35.90 -23.16
CA LEU A 86 -16.56 34.99 -23.55
C LEU A 86 -15.24 35.32 -22.85
N ILE A 87 -14.91 36.61 -22.71
CA ILE A 87 -13.75 37.11 -21.96
C ILE A 87 -13.85 36.64 -20.50
N ASN A 88 -14.98 36.87 -19.84
CA ASN A 88 -15.17 36.49 -18.45
C ASN A 88 -15.15 34.95 -18.26
N ALA A 89 -15.82 34.20 -19.13
CA ALA A 89 -15.88 32.74 -19.07
C ALA A 89 -14.54 32.05 -19.37
N THR A 90 -13.63 32.72 -20.10
CA THR A 90 -12.30 32.19 -20.45
C THR A 90 -11.16 32.83 -19.66
N GLU A 91 -11.45 33.57 -18.59
CA GLU A 91 -10.46 34.26 -17.75
C GLU A 91 -9.53 35.17 -18.59
N GLY A 92 -10.10 35.86 -19.59
CA GLY A 92 -9.40 36.77 -20.50
C GLY A 92 -8.62 36.10 -21.64
N ARG A 93 -8.63 34.76 -21.74
CA ARG A 93 -7.84 34.01 -22.73
C ARG A 93 -8.39 34.13 -24.16
N LEU A 94 -9.71 34.30 -24.33
CA LEU A 94 -10.35 34.44 -25.63
C LEU A 94 -11.24 35.68 -25.65
N ARG A 95 -10.90 36.65 -26.50
CA ARG A 95 -11.64 37.91 -26.65
C ARG A 95 -12.81 37.82 -27.59
N SER A 96 -12.60 37.19 -28.74
CA SER A 96 -13.61 36.98 -29.77
C SER A 96 -13.36 35.67 -30.50
N LEU A 97 -14.45 34.98 -30.87
CA LEU A 97 -14.40 33.76 -31.70
C LEU A 97 -14.55 34.18 -33.16
N ASN A 98 -13.42 34.45 -33.82
CA ASN A 98 -13.34 34.95 -35.18
C ASN A 98 -12.70 33.89 -36.11
N HIS A 99 -12.46 34.24 -37.38
CA HIS A 99 -11.88 33.32 -38.37
C HIS A 99 -10.43 32.91 -38.06
N ASP A 100 -9.70 33.68 -37.25
CA ASP A 100 -8.31 33.40 -36.88
C ASP A 100 -8.22 32.57 -35.60
N THR A 101 -9.10 32.82 -34.61
CA THR A 101 -9.10 32.12 -33.32
C THR A 101 -9.85 30.78 -33.37
N ALA A 102 -10.96 30.67 -34.11
CA ALA A 102 -11.76 29.45 -34.14
C ALA A 102 -10.98 28.20 -34.60
N PRO A 103 -10.12 28.24 -35.64
CA PRO A 103 -9.29 27.09 -36.03
C PRO A 103 -8.29 26.65 -34.95
N ILE A 104 -7.84 27.58 -34.11
CA ILE A 104 -6.87 27.30 -33.03
C ILE A 104 -7.59 26.60 -31.87
N TYR A 105 -8.72 27.15 -31.41
CA TYR A 105 -9.44 26.61 -30.25
C TYR A 105 -10.24 25.34 -30.55
N LEU A 106 -10.59 25.08 -31.82
CA LEU A 106 -11.24 23.83 -32.26
C LEU A 106 -10.27 22.84 -32.91
N ARG A 107 -8.94 23.06 -32.81
CA ARG A 107 -7.94 22.15 -33.37
C ARG A 107 -7.99 20.79 -32.66
N THR A 108 -8.35 19.75 -33.41
CA THR A 108 -8.28 18.34 -32.98
C THR A 108 -6.96 17.67 -33.36
N LYS A 109 -6.17 18.28 -34.27
CA LYS A 109 -4.87 17.73 -34.69
C LYS A 109 -3.85 17.85 -33.56
N LEU A 110 -3.24 16.72 -33.18
CA LEU A 110 -2.15 16.61 -32.22
C LEU A 110 -0.95 17.53 -32.53
N GLU A 111 -0.08 17.72 -31.55
CA GLU A 111 1.21 18.38 -31.80
C GLU A 111 2.17 17.48 -32.60
N PRO A 112 3.05 18.05 -33.45
CA PRO A 112 3.91 17.27 -34.36
C PRO A 112 4.77 16.22 -33.66
N GLU A 113 5.29 16.51 -32.46
CA GLU A 113 6.07 15.54 -31.68
C GLU A 113 5.24 14.34 -31.22
N LEU A 114 3.97 14.57 -30.85
CA LEU A 114 3.05 13.51 -30.44
C LEU A 114 2.56 12.71 -31.65
N GLU A 115 2.31 13.37 -32.79
CA GLU A 115 1.99 12.73 -34.07
C GLU A 115 3.14 11.81 -34.53
N ASN A 116 4.38 12.30 -34.50
CA ASN A 116 5.58 11.51 -34.83
C ASN A 116 5.76 10.30 -33.88
N ARG A 117 5.55 10.48 -32.57
CA ARG A 117 5.60 9.37 -31.60
C ARG A 117 4.49 8.36 -31.83
N LEU A 118 3.27 8.80 -32.11
CA LEU A 118 2.13 7.92 -32.41
C LEU A 118 2.38 7.11 -33.69
N ASN A 119 2.90 7.76 -34.75
CA ASN A 119 3.30 7.10 -35.99
C ASN A 119 4.39 6.04 -35.73
N LEU A 120 5.43 6.37 -34.94
CA LEU A 120 6.46 5.40 -34.56
C LEU A 120 5.88 4.17 -33.83
N PHE A 121 4.92 4.36 -32.93
CA PHE A 121 4.24 3.25 -32.26
C PHE A 121 3.33 2.46 -33.21
N SER A 122 2.64 3.12 -34.14
CA SER A 122 1.82 2.49 -35.18
C SER A 122 2.67 1.62 -36.11
N THR A 123 3.78 2.15 -36.63
CA THR A 123 4.73 1.38 -37.47
C THR A 123 5.29 0.16 -36.73
N LYS A 124 5.67 0.32 -35.45
CA LYS A 124 6.11 -0.80 -34.61
C LYS A 124 5.01 -1.84 -34.38
N GLY A 125 3.78 -1.41 -34.09
CA GLY A 125 2.64 -2.32 -33.92
C GLY A 125 2.35 -3.12 -35.19
N ASN A 126 2.32 -2.46 -36.35
CA ASN A 126 2.07 -3.09 -37.65
C ASN A 126 3.18 -4.06 -38.09
N SER A 127 4.38 -4.00 -37.51
CA SER A 127 5.46 -4.95 -37.78
C SER A 127 5.30 -6.31 -37.06
N ILE A 128 4.36 -6.42 -36.11
CA ILE A 128 4.12 -7.62 -35.31
C ILE A 128 2.88 -8.35 -35.85
N ASN A 129 2.95 -9.67 -35.99
CA ASN A 129 1.80 -10.49 -36.37
C ASN A 129 0.72 -10.44 -35.28
N ASN A 130 -0.54 -10.17 -35.67
CA ASN A 130 -1.68 -10.06 -34.75
C ASN A 130 -1.87 -11.26 -33.81
N ASP A 131 -1.66 -12.50 -34.27
CA ASP A 131 -1.77 -13.70 -33.41
C ASP A 131 -0.64 -13.75 -32.36
N GLN A 132 0.57 -13.37 -32.75
CA GLN A 132 1.70 -13.27 -31.82
C GLN A 132 1.49 -12.14 -30.81
N ALA A 133 0.98 -10.99 -31.25
CA ALA A 133 0.65 -9.85 -30.38
C ALA A 133 -0.41 -10.24 -29.33
N GLN A 134 -1.49 -10.91 -29.74
CA GLN A 134 -2.54 -11.41 -28.83
C GLN A 134 -1.95 -12.35 -27.76
N LYS A 135 -1.12 -13.32 -28.17
CA LYS A 135 -0.46 -14.27 -27.24
C LYS A 135 0.49 -13.56 -26.27
N GLN A 136 1.26 -12.57 -26.74
CA GLN A 136 2.13 -11.75 -25.89
C GLN A 136 1.33 -10.92 -24.88
N ILE A 137 0.24 -10.27 -25.30
CA ILE A 137 -0.66 -9.49 -24.42
C ILE A 137 -1.27 -10.38 -23.33
N GLN A 138 -1.80 -11.54 -23.70
CA GLN A 138 -2.37 -12.49 -22.72
C GLN A 138 -1.32 -12.98 -21.72
N THR A 139 -0.11 -13.28 -22.19
CA THR A 139 1.01 -13.72 -21.33
C THR A 139 1.45 -12.60 -20.37
N ALA A 140 1.61 -11.37 -20.87
CA ALA A 140 1.98 -10.21 -20.06
C ALA A 140 0.91 -9.86 -19.01
N ASN A 141 -0.37 -9.93 -19.37
CA ASN A 141 -1.48 -9.75 -18.44
C ASN A 141 -1.49 -10.82 -17.35
N LYS A 142 -1.27 -12.10 -17.71
CA LYS A 142 -1.19 -13.21 -16.74
C LYS A 142 -0.03 -13.03 -15.75
N ILE A 143 1.16 -12.64 -16.24
CA ILE A 143 2.32 -12.36 -15.38
C ILE A 143 2.02 -11.18 -14.44
N SER A 144 1.44 -10.10 -14.97
CA SER A 144 1.09 -8.90 -14.19
C SER A 144 0.07 -9.22 -13.09
N GLN A 145 -0.96 -10.02 -13.40
CA GLN A 145 -1.96 -10.45 -12.44
C GLN A 145 -1.34 -11.34 -11.35
N ASN A 146 -0.54 -12.35 -11.73
CA ASN A 146 0.19 -13.19 -10.78
C ASN A 146 1.09 -12.38 -9.82
N MET A 147 1.75 -11.33 -10.32
CA MET A 147 2.57 -10.43 -9.50
C MET A 147 1.73 -9.62 -8.51
N VAL A 148 0.58 -9.09 -8.94
CA VAL A 148 -0.37 -8.38 -8.05
C VAL A 148 -0.91 -9.30 -6.97
N ASP A 149 -1.27 -10.54 -7.33
CA ASP A 149 -1.80 -11.52 -6.39
C ASP A 149 -0.74 -11.98 -5.38
N LEU A 150 0.52 -12.16 -5.80
CA LEU A 150 1.65 -12.46 -4.92
C LEU A 150 1.92 -11.32 -3.91
N ILE A 151 1.96 -10.07 -4.38
CA ILE A 151 2.11 -8.89 -3.52
C ILE A 151 0.96 -8.80 -2.51
N ARG A 152 -0.27 -9.13 -2.94
CA ARG A 152 -1.45 -9.14 -2.08
C ARG A 152 -1.37 -10.25 -1.02
N SER A 153 -0.93 -11.46 -1.38
CA SER A 153 -0.71 -12.57 -0.44
C SER A 153 0.29 -12.17 0.65
N HIS A 154 1.47 -11.67 0.27
CA HIS A 154 2.49 -11.25 1.23
C HIS A 154 2.03 -10.07 2.11
N LYS A 155 1.20 -9.16 1.60
CA LYS A 155 0.59 -8.10 2.43
C LYS A 155 -0.36 -8.70 3.48
N GLU A 156 -1.19 -9.66 3.10
CA GLU A 156 -2.13 -10.33 4.00
C GLU A 156 -1.42 -11.20 5.04
N GLU A 157 -0.36 -11.92 4.64
CA GLU A 157 0.55 -12.64 5.53
C GLU A 157 1.18 -11.70 6.57
N TRP A 158 1.70 -10.55 6.15
CA TRP A 158 2.34 -9.56 7.03
C TRP A 158 1.35 -8.86 7.99
N GLU A 159 0.14 -8.54 7.51
CA GLU A 159 -0.93 -7.99 8.37
C GLU A 159 -1.44 -9.03 9.39
N ASN A 160 -1.41 -10.33 9.05
CA ASN A 160 -1.79 -11.41 9.96
C ASN A 160 -0.68 -11.72 10.99
N ASP A 161 0.60 -11.71 10.60
CA ASP A 161 1.70 -11.93 11.53
C ASP A 161 1.80 -10.77 12.55
N SER A 162 1.55 -9.53 12.11
CA SER A 162 1.42 -8.35 12.98
C SER A 162 0.25 -8.42 13.98
N ARG A 163 -0.68 -9.36 13.82
CA ARG A 163 -1.81 -9.62 14.74
C ARG A 163 -1.59 -10.82 15.65
N ASN A 164 -0.61 -11.67 15.38
CA ASN A 164 -0.23 -12.72 16.31
C ASN A 164 0.52 -12.09 17.50
N PRO A 165 0.05 -12.24 18.75
CA PRO A 165 0.83 -11.79 19.90
C PRO A 165 2.16 -12.55 19.90
N MET A 166 3.26 -11.80 19.98
CA MET A 166 4.62 -12.35 19.95
C MET A 166 4.72 -13.52 20.93
N PRO A 167 5.18 -14.72 20.50
CA PRO A 167 5.10 -15.93 21.30
C PRO A 167 5.77 -15.71 22.66
N GLN A 168 5.02 -15.97 23.73
CA GLN A 168 5.39 -15.57 25.08
C GLN A 168 6.74 -16.20 25.48
N THR A 169 7.79 -15.36 25.51
CA THR A 169 9.18 -15.79 25.73
C THR A 169 9.52 -16.10 27.19
N TYR A 170 8.57 -15.89 28.10
CA TYR A 170 8.72 -16.08 29.55
C TYR A 170 7.54 -16.86 30.12
N LEU A 171 7.80 -17.79 31.04
CA LEU A 171 6.72 -18.42 31.81
C LEU A 171 6.39 -17.53 33.02
N GLN A 172 5.14 -17.11 33.14
CA GLN A 172 4.73 -16.17 34.19
C GLN A 172 4.89 -16.79 35.59
N THR A 173 4.62 -18.09 35.74
CA THR A 173 4.87 -18.86 36.98
C THR A 173 6.34 -18.91 37.36
N ASP A 174 7.25 -19.13 36.41
CA ASP A 174 8.69 -19.19 36.69
C ASP A 174 9.23 -17.80 37.09
N THR A 175 8.69 -16.75 36.47
CA THR A 175 8.98 -15.35 36.80
C THR A 175 8.54 -15.01 38.24
N TYR A 176 7.37 -15.51 38.67
CA TYR A 176 6.91 -15.38 40.06
C TYR A 176 7.71 -16.24 41.05
N GLN A 177 8.15 -17.44 40.68
CA GLN A 177 9.02 -18.25 41.54
C GLN A 177 10.40 -17.62 41.71
N LEU A 178 10.99 -17.12 40.62
CA LEU A 178 12.28 -16.43 40.65
C LEU A 178 12.22 -15.16 41.50
N SER A 179 11.20 -14.32 41.33
CA SER A 179 11.03 -13.12 42.16
C SER A 179 10.77 -13.47 43.64
N ALA A 180 9.97 -14.50 43.94
CA ALA A 180 9.77 -14.96 45.32
C ALA A 180 11.05 -15.54 45.95
N ALA A 181 11.92 -16.19 45.17
CA ALA A 181 13.22 -16.67 45.61
C ALA A 181 14.20 -15.51 45.87
N ILE A 182 14.24 -14.50 44.99
CA ILE A 182 15.12 -13.33 45.12
C ILE A 182 14.71 -12.44 46.30
N PHE A 183 13.43 -12.05 46.39
CA PHE A 183 12.98 -11.08 47.41
C PHE A 183 12.71 -11.71 48.77
N ASN A 184 12.22 -12.96 48.82
CA ASN A 184 11.76 -13.59 50.06
C ASN A 184 12.55 -14.86 50.43
N GLY A 185 13.63 -15.19 49.70
CA GLY A 185 14.39 -16.44 49.88
C GLY A 185 13.60 -17.72 49.62
N LYS A 186 12.37 -17.61 49.08
CA LYS A 186 11.37 -18.68 49.10
C LYS A 186 11.75 -19.81 48.13
N GLY A 187 12.21 -20.93 48.69
CA GLY A 187 12.69 -22.10 47.93
C GLY A 187 14.21 -22.30 47.96
N LEU A 188 14.98 -21.35 48.51
CA LEU A 188 16.40 -21.54 48.78
C LEU A 188 16.57 -22.33 50.09
N ARG A 189 17.43 -23.35 50.09
CA ARG A 189 17.76 -24.10 51.31
C ARG A 189 18.76 -23.29 52.13
N SER A 190 18.51 -23.15 53.43
CA SER A 190 19.45 -22.50 54.35
C SER A 190 20.73 -23.32 54.47
N GLY A 191 21.89 -22.66 54.46
CA GLY A 191 23.21 -23.31 54.51
C GLY A 191 23.50 -24.11 55.79
N ALA A 192 22.62 -24.05 56.80
CA ALA A 192 22.74 -24.80 58.04
C ALA A 192 22.59 -26.33 57.88
N ASP A 193 21.82 -26.79 56.88
CA ASP A 193 21.53 -28.23 56.70
C ASP A 193 22.70 -29.02 56.06
N MET A 194 23.79 -28.37 55.67
CA MET A 194 24.92 -29.02 54.98
C MET A 194 26.04 -29.49 55.93
N ILE A 195 25.93 -29.23 57.24
CA ILE A 195 26.95 -29.57 58.24
C ILE A 195 26.35 -30.42 59.36
N SER A 196 26.11 -31.71 59.08
CA SER A 196 25.95 -32.72 60.12
C SER A 196 26.68 -34.01 59.72
N LEU A 197 27.90 -34.13 60.22
CA LEU A 197 28.80 -35.26 60.02
C LEU A 197 28.39 -36.43 60.92
N GLY A 198 28.42 -37.64 60.38
CA GLY A 198 27.75 -38.79 60.96
C GLY A 198 28.21 -39.29 62.33
N GLN A 199 27.40 -40.17 62.90
CA GLN A 199 27.86 -41.16 63.86
C GLN A 199 27.11 -42.49 63.69
N GLN A 200 27.87 -43.58 63.75
CA GLN A 200 27.45 -44.94 63.48
C GLN A 200 27.51 -45.72 64.80
N LYS A 201 26.42 -46.39 65.24
CA LYS A 201 26.48 -47.39 66.31
C LYS A 201 25.58 -48.58 66.02
N THR A 202 26.09 -49.74 66.42
CA THR A 202 25.60 -51.09 66.13
C THR A 202 24.84 -51.69 67.31
N GLY A 203 23.87 -52.56 67.03
CA GLY A 203 23.16 -53.38 68.02
C GLY A 203 22.23 -54.37 67.30
N VAL A 204 22.30 -55.65 67.66
CA VAL A 204 21.70 -56.76 66.90
C VAL A 204 20.83 -57.64 67.80
N ALA A 205 19.56 -57.86 67.43
CA ALA A 205 18.80 -59.10 67.66
C ALA A 205 17.47 -59.06 66.89
N SER A 206 17.11 -60.18 66.27
CA SER A 206 15.91 -60.40 65.41
C SER A 206 15.11 -61.61 65.94
N PRO A 207 14.00 -62.07 65.32
CA PRO A 207 13.19 -61.51 64.21
C PRO A 207 11.80 -61.05 64.73
N THR A 208 10.66 -60.95 64.04
CA THR A 208 10.12 -61.35 62.70
C THR A 208 8.96 -60.34 62.38
N THR A 209 8.28 -60.20 61.24
CA THR A 209 8.11 -60.97 59.98
C THR A 209 7.75 -60.02 58.80
N THR A 210 7.83 -60.55 57.57
CA THR A 210 7.09 -60.20 56.32
C THR A 210 6.21 -58.92 56.28
N THR A 211 6.61 -57.81 55.61
CA THR A 211 6.64 -57.50 54.13
C THR A 211 5.26 -57.13 53.54
N THR A 212 5.06 -56.15 52.63
CA THR A 212 5.88 -55.20 51.81
C THR A 212 5.13 -53.84 51.71
N GLY A 213 5.68 -52.69 51.29
CA GLY A 213 7.05 -52.30 50.90
C GLY A 213 7.09 -50.85 50.39
N GLN A 214 7.52 -49.90 51.23
CA GLN A 214 7.87 -48.51 50.87
C GLN A 214 9.20 -48.13 51.53
N ARG A 215 10.14 -47.57 50.76
CA ARG A 215 11.00 -46.43 51.16
C ARG A 215 11.97 -46.03 50.05
N ASN A 216 12.11 -44.72 49.84
CA ASN A 216 12.97 -44.13 48.82
C ASN A 216 14.44 -44.13 49.23
N ALA A 217 15.32 -44.38 48.27
CA ALA A 217 16.74 -44.04 48.37
C ALA A 217 16.95 -42.51 48.22
N PRO A 218 18.04 -41.94 48.75
CA PRO A 218 18.35 -40.51 48.61
C PRO A 218 18.85 -40.21 47.19
N GLY A 219 17.93 -39.95 46.27
CA GLY A 219 18.24 -39.53 44.91
C GLY A 219 18.90 -38.16 44.88
N LYS A 220 19.93 -38.02 44.03
CA LYS A 220 20.48 -36.71 43.63
C LYS A 220 19.32 -35.78 43.25
N ALA A 221 19.27 -34.57 43.81
CA ALA A 221 18.22 -33.61 43.51
C ALA A 221 18.29 -33.18 42.05
N GLN A 222 17.53 -33.83 41.18
CA GLN A 222 17.31 -33.34 39.81
C GLN A 222 16.34 -32.16 39.85
N PRO A 223 16.65 -31.03 39.19
CA PRO A 223 15.69 -29.95 39.05
C PRO A 223 14.56 -30.42 38.12
N SER A 224 13.34 -30.59 38.66
CA SER A 224 12.19 -31.04 37.87
C SER A 224 11.54 -29.93 37.03
N ILE A 225 12.31 -28.92 36.62
CA ILE A 225 11.83 -27.83 35.77
C ILE A 225 11.86 -28.32 34.32
N LYS A 226 10.74 -28.89 33.85
CA LYS A 226 10.54 -29.22 32.44
C LYS A 226 10.13 -27.97 31.66
N THR A 227 11.11 -27.12 31.35
CA THR A 227 10.91 -25.91 30.56
C THR A 227 10.54 -26.25 29.11
N GLN A 228 9.26 -26.10 28.75
CA GLN A 228 8.75 -26.25 27.37
C GLN A 228 8.87 -24.95 26.56
N ILE A 229 10.00 -24.24 26.64
CA ILE A 229 10.26 -23.09 25.76
C ILE A 229 10.59 -23.63 24.38
N LYS A 230 9.67 -23.48 23.42
CA LYS A 230 10.01 -23.59 21.99
C LYS A 230 11.00 -22.47 21.67
N ALA A 231 12.22 -22.83 21.29
CA ALA A 231 13.21 -21.86 20.82
C ALA A 231 12.65 -21.11 19.60
N ALA A 232 12.79 -19.79 19.58
CA ALA A 232 12.34 -18.94 18.48
C ALA A 232 13.32 -19.03 17.30
N THR A 233 13.25 -20.10 16.52
CA THR A 233 13.93 -20.18 15.21
C THR A 233 13.16 -19.39 14.16
N SER A 234 13.28 -18.06 14.23
CA SER A 234 13.20 -17.18 13.06
C SER A 234 14.13 -15.99 13.26
N ILE A 235 15.42 -16.20 12.97
CA ILE A 235 16.34 -15.09 12.72
C ILE A 235 16.16 -14.74 11.25
N HIS A 236 15.44 -13.66 10.97
CA HIS A 236 15.41 -13.09 9.62
C HIS A 236 16.82 -12.55 9.30
N PRO A 237 17.46 -12.99 8.19
CA PRO A 237 18.62 -12.29 7.67
C PRO A 237 18.17 -10.91 7.15
N TYR A 238 19.10 -9.96 7.13
CA TYR A 238 18.90 -8.55 6.79
C TYR A 238 18.20 -7.72 7.88
N ARG A 239 19.05 -7.24 8.80
CA ARG A 239 18.96 -5.87 9.32
C ARG A 239 20.18 -5.10 8.81
#